data_AF-A0ABD0JMT5-F1
#
_entry.id   AF-A0ABD0JMT5-F1
#
_cell.length_a   1.000
_cell.length_b   1.000
_cell.length_c   1.000
_cell.angle_alpha   90.00
_cell.angle_beta   90.00
_cell.angle_gamma   90.00
#
_symmetry.space_group_name_H-M   'P 1'
#
loop_
_entity.id
_entity.type
_entity.pdbx_description
1 polymer ?
#
loop_
_entity_poly.entity_id
_entity_poly.type
_entity_poly.pdbx_seq_one_letter_code
_entity_poly.pdbx_strand_id
1 'polypeptide(L)'
;MLNRAALSRSGVSPFVHFEQDAPEPENVPVGYSFCSGLPCSNFTTSRGRRRLAQMILFVALLPVFVLVIQNTYNVALAGKNVAMATDMKQHILLGVEIGTLIHSLQLERGVSALYVSAEDKTVVYDTLMSQHENAEKAIENVDVTWDLPTTAANQTDFPTRQSFTDSILRFREEVVGINVNVTVERVVQFYSSLNERLIAWIVQDITDSKIGHMWETLVSYHMLIVSKEQAGVERALGSTFYAE
;
A
#
# COMPACT_ATOMS: atom_id res chain seq x y z
N MET A 1 -12.19 60.61 -3.86
CA MET A 1 -13.10 60.65 -2.70
C MET A 1 -12.38 59.97 -1.55
N LEU A 2 -11.52 60.69 -0.80
CA LEU A 2 -11.87 61.46 0.41
C LEU A 2 -12.69 60.57 1.38
N ASN A 3 -12.19 60.17 2.55
CA ASN A 3 -11.79 61.10 3.59
C ASN A 3 -10.74 60.53 4.58
N ARG A 4 -9.80 61.40 4.94
CA ARG A 4 -8.79 61.31 6.01
C ARG A 4 -9.03 62.56 6.87
N ALA A 5 -9.14 62.44 8.19
CA ALA A 5 -8.97 63.51 9.21
C ALA A 5 -9.54 63.01 10.55
N ALA A 6 -9.10 63.38 11.75
CA ALA A 6 -7.96 64.13 12.30
C ALA A 6 -8.14 64.02 13.84
N LEU A 7 -7.14 63.62 14.62
CA LEU A 7 -6.29 64.48 15.49
C LEU A 7 -7.01 65.53 16.36
N SER A 8 -6.81 65.46 17.69
CA SER A 8 -6.42 66.58 18.60
C SER A 8 -6.32 66.03 20.04
N ARG A 9 -5.15 65.94 20.71
CA ARG A 9 -4.52 66.97 21.60
C ARG A 9 -5.47 67.50 22.68
N SER A 10 -5.13 67.72 23.96
CA SER A 10 -3.89 67.72 24.73
C SER A 10 -4.24 68.23 26.14
N GLY A 11 -3.55 67.76 27.19
CA GLY A 11 -2.95 68.68 28.16
C GLY A 11 -3.59 68.90 29.54
N VAL A 12 -2.68 68.87 30.52
CA VAL A 12 -2.57 69.77 31.68
C VAL A 12 -3.16 69.30 33.02
N SER A 13 -2.25 68.84 33.87
CA SER A 13 -2.29 68.91 35.34
C SER A 13 -2.42 70.35 35.85
N PRO A 14 -2.99 70.57 37.05
CA PRO A 14 -2.13 71.15 38.07
C PRO A 14 -2.33 70.55 39.47
N PHE A 15 -1.19 70.33 40.11
CA PHE A 15 -0.98 70.37 41.56
C PHE A 15 -1.46 71.72 42.13
N VAL A 16 -2.04 71.76 43.33
CA VAL A 16 -1.67 72.67 44.45
C VAL A 16 -2.51 72.39 45.72
N HIS A 17 -1.78 72.25 46.83
CA HIS A 17 -2.04 72.44 48.26
C HIS A 17 -2.98 71.54 49.10
N PHE A 18 -2.32 70.68 49.88
CA PHE A 18 -2.36 70.59 51.36
C PHE A 18 -3.20 71.64 52.10
N GLU A 19 -4.11 71.18 52.95
CA GLU A 19 -4.23 71.65 54.33
C GLU A 19 -4.73 70.48 55.20
N GLN A 20 -4.23 70.47 56.42
CA GLN A 20 -4.12 69.43 57.41
C GLN A 20 -5.38 69.31 58.27
N ASP A 21 -5.81 68.10 58.64
CA ASP A 21 -6.30 67.78 59.98
C ASP A 21 -6.59 66.28 60.12
N ALA A 22 -5.86 65.64 61.03
CA ALA A 22 -6.13 64.29 61.51
C ALA A 22 -7.21 64.34 62.61
N PRO A 23 -8.11 63.34 62.65
CA PRO A 23 -8.11 62.47 63.82
C PRO A 23 -8.11 60.97 63.46
N GLU A 24 -7.68 60.21 64.47
CA GLU A 24 -7.34 58.79 64.56
C GLU A 24 -8.53 57.80 64.34
N PRO A 25 -8.31 56.46 64.36
CA PRO A 25 -8.58 55.57 63.24
C PRO A 25 -9.85 54.71 63.40
N GLU A 26 -10.64 54.57 62.33
CA GLU A 26 -11.71 53.58 62.27
C GLU A 26 -11.21 52.31 61.57
N ASN A 27 -11.14 51.22 62.35
CA ASN A 27 -10.68 49.90 61.95
C ASN A 27 -11.56 49.31 60.83
N VAL A 28 -11.02 49.22 59.61
CA VAL A 28 -11.61 48.40 58.54
C VAL A 28 -10.69 47.20 58.28
N PRO A 29 -11.09 45.96 58.63
CA PRO A 29 -10.29 44.79 58.34
C PRO A 29 -10.38 44.47 56.85
N VAL A 30 -9.32 44.77 56.09
CA VAL A 30 -9.17 44.30 54.71
C VAL A 30 -8.70 42.84 54.75
N GLY A 31 -9.64 41.95 55.05
CA GLY A 31 -9.44 40.51 54.94
C GLY A 31 -9.97 40.00 53.61
N TYR A 32 -9.10 39.81 52.62
CA TYR A 32 -9.33 38.81 51.56
C TYR A 32 -8.03 38.08 51.25
N SER A 33 -7.82 37.03 52.04
CA SER A 33 -6.93 35.91 51.79
C SER A 33 -7.33 35.23 50.47
N PHE A 34 -6.62 35.52 49.38
CA PHE A 34 -6.68 34.73 48.15
C PHE A 34 -5.80 33.49 48.30
N CYS A 35 -6.24 32.55 49.15
CA CYS A 35 -5.69 31.20 49.27
C CYS A 35 -6.78 30.25 49.79
N SER A 36 -7.89 30.18 49.05
CA SER A 36 -8.98 29.23 49.31
C SER A 36 -9.09 28.27 48.13
N GLY A 37 -8.37 27.15 48.20
CA GLY A 37 -8.58 26.04 47.25
C GLY A 37 -7.43 25.04 47.11
N LEU A 38 -6.19 25.43 47.43
CA LEU A 38 -5.06 24.52 47.52
C LEU A 38 -4.48 24.56 48.93
N PRO A 39 -4.12 23.41 49.54
CA PRO A 39 -3.46 23.44 50.84
C PRO A 39 -2.13 24.16 50.65
N CYS A 40 -2.02 25.40 51.11
CA CYS A 40 -0.76 26.07 51.37
C CYS A 40 -0.03 25.27 52.45
N SER A 41 0.55 24.14 52.06
CA SER A 41 1.33 23.30 52.94
C SER A 41 2.54 24.11 53.37
N ASN A 42 2.69 24.30 54.69
CA ASN A 42 3.78 25.01 55.34
C ASN A 42 5.13 24.84 54.62
N PHE A 43 5.54 25.86 53.85
CA PHE A 43 6.88 25.96 53.26
C PHE A 43 7.98 26.05 54.32
N THR A 44 7.61 26.44 55.55
CA THR A 44 8.50 26.65 56.69
C THR A 44 9.04 25.35 57.31
N THR A 45 8.38 24.19 57.10
CA THR A 45 8.78 22.92 57.71
C THR A 45 9.49 22.00 56.70
N SER A 46 10.63 21.40 57.08
CA SER A 46 11.43 20.47 56.24
C SER A 46 10.60 19.32 55.63
N ARG A 47 9.60 18.82 56.36
CA ARG A 47 8.68 17.76 55.90
C ARG A 47 7.68 18.23 54.83
N GLY A 48 7.25 19.50 54.87
CA GLY A 48 6.33 20.08 53.88
C GLY A 48 6.99 20.32 52.52
N ARG A 49 8.22 20.85 52.54
CA ARG A 49 9.05 21.01 51.33
C ARG A 49 9.34 19.68 50.63
N ARG A 50 9.58 18.60 51.38
CA ARG A 50 9.77 17.25 50.83
C ARG A 50 8.51 16.71 50.14
N ARG A 51 7.32 16.93 50.73
CA ARG A 51 6.04 16.52 50.12
C ARG A 51 5.71 17.32 48.86
N LEU A 52 5.93 18.63 48.86
CA LEU A 52 5.76 19.48 47.68
C LEU A 52 6.71 19.06 46.54
N ALA A 53 7.99 18.81 46.85
CA ALA A 53 8.96 18.34 45.88
C ALA A 53 8.58 16.97 45.30
N GLN A 54 8.05 16.05 46.12
CA GLN A 54 7.55 14.75 45.66
C GLN A 54 6.34 14.87 44.72
N MET A 55 5.41 15.79 45.00
CA MET A 55 4.26 16.04 44.14
C MET A 55 4.68 16.62 42.79
N ILE A 56 5.59 17.60 42.78
CA ILE A 56 6.12 18.19 41.55
C ILE A 56 6.92 17.15 40.74
N LEU A 57 7.72 16.32 41.41
CA LEU A 57 8.44 15.20 40.79
C LEU A 57 7.49 14.19 40.14
N PHE A 58 6.39 13.85 40.81
CA PHE A 58 5.42 12.89 40.28
C PHE A 58 4.67 13.43 39.06
N VAL A 59 4.25 14.70 39.11
CA VAL A 59 3.60 15.38 37.98
C VAL A 59 4.56 15.51 36.78
N ALA A 60 5.85 15.74 37.02
CA ALA A 60 6.87 15.78 35.97
C ALA A 60 7.24 14.40 35.40
N LEU A 61 7.15 13.33 36.20
CA LEU A 61 7.47 11.95 35.77
C LEU A 61 6.33 11.28 35.01
N LEU A 62 5.07 11.64 35.29
CA LEU A 62 3.89 11.09 34.60
C LEU A 62 3.98 11.18 33.07
N PRO A 63 4.27 12.34 32.44
CA PRO A 63 4.38 12.41 30.98
C PRO A 63 5.53 11.56 30.43
N VAL A 64 6.65 11.44 31.16
CA VAL A 64 7.76 10.56 30.78
C VAL A 64 7.32 9.09 30.78
N PHE A 65 6.55 8.68 31.78
CA PHE A 65 6.03 7.32 31.88
C PHE A 65 5.07 6.97 30.73
N VAL A 66 4.18 7.90 30.39
CA VAL A 66 3.26 7.75 29.24
C VAL A 66 4.05 7.63 27.93
N LEU A 67 5.08 8.46 27.74
CA LEU A 67 5.93 8.39 26.54
C LEU A 67 6.69 7.07 26.44
N VAL A 68 7.21 6.54 27.55
CA VAL A 68 7.90 5.24 27.56
C VAL A 68 6.94 4.12 27.20
N ILE A 69 5.72 4.10 27.76
CA ILE A 69 4.71 3.08 27.44
C ILE A 69 4.33 3.15 25.96
N GLN A 70 4.06 4.35 25.44
CA GLN A 70 3.70 4.53 24.04
C GLN A 70 4.84 4.15 23.09
N ASN A 71 6.08 4.51 23.42
CA ASN A 71 7.24 4.13 22.62
C ASN A 71 7.45 2.60 22.64
N THR A 72 7.32 1.96 23.80
CA THR A 72 7.44 0.51 23.94
C THR A 72 6.36 -0.22 23.13
N TYR A 73 5.11 0.27 23.18
CA TYR A 73 4.02 -0.27 22.36
C TYR A 73 4.31 -0.12 20.86
N ASN A 74 4.77 1.05 20.43
CA ASN A 74 5.10 1.32 19.03
C ASN A 74 6.26 0.44 18.54
N VAL A 75 7.30 0.24 19.34
CA VAL A 75 8.44 -0.63 19.00
C VAL A 75 8.01 -2.09 18.94
N ALA A 76 7.18 -2.55 19.88
CA ALA A 76 6.66 -3.91 19.85
C ALA A 76 5.78 -4.18 18.63
N LEU A 77 4.94 -3.21 18.25
CA LEU A 77 4.13 -3.28 17.03
C LEU A 77 5.00 -3.24 15.77
N ALA A 78 6.00 -2.35 15.72
CA ALA A 78 6.95 -2.27 14.62
C ALA A 78 7.74 -3.58 14.45
N GLY A 79 8.15 -4.22 15.54
CA GLY A 79 8.84 -5.51 15.50
C GLY A 79 7.99 -6.62 14.86
N LYS A 80 6.69 -6.67 15.18
CA LYS A 80 5.74 -7.59 14.53
C LYS A 80 5.57 -7.30 13.05
N ASN A 81 5.49 -6.02 12.68
CA ASN A 81 5.35 -5.60 11.28
C ASN A 81 6.59 -5.97 10.45
N VAL A 82 7.80 -5.89 11.01
CA VAL A 82 9.05 -6.29 10.32
C VAL A 82 9.13 -7.80 10.09
N ALA A 83 8.72 -8.60 11.07
CA ALA A 83 8.66 -10.06 10.91
C ALA A 83 7.64 -10.45 9.82
N MET A 84 6.46 -9.85 9.83
CA MET A 84 5.45 -10.03 8.78
C MET A 84 5.96 -9.56 7.41
N ALA A 85 6.69 -8.45 7.34
CA ALA A 85 7.23 -7.93 6.07
C ALA A 85 8.21 -8.90 5.39
N THR A 86 8.90 -9.77 6.15
CA THR A 86 9.81 -10.77 5.59
C THR A 86 9.05 -11.88 4.87
N ASP A 87 7.96 -12.36 5.47
CA ASP A 87 7.07 -13.37 4.89
C ASP A 87 6.35 -12.81 3.65
N MET A 88 5.87 -11.58 3.75
CA MET A 88 5.24 -10.83 2.64
C MET A 88 6.16 -10.67 1.43
N LYS A 89 7.48 -10.57 1.65
CA LYS A 89 8.45 -10.42 0.56
C LYS A 89 8.41 -11.62 -0.40
N GLN A 90 8.23 -12.84 0.12
CA GLN A 90 8.18 -14.03 -0.71
C GLN A 90 6.94 -14.03 -1.62
N HIS A 91 5.78 -13.68 -1.08
CA HIS A 91 4.53 -13.53 -1.84
C HIS A 91 4.63 -12.43 -2.92
N ILE A 92 5.25 -11.30 -2.60
CA ILE A 92 5.46 -10.23 -3.59
C ILE A 92 6.40 -10.67 -4.71
N LEU A 93 7.50 -11.36 -4.38
CA LEU A 93 8.43 -11.88 -5.38
C LEU A 93 7.74 -12.89 -6.30
N LEU A 94 6.95 -13.79 -5.73
CA LEU A 94 6.12 -14.73 -6.49
C LEU A 94 5.16 -14.00 -7.43
N GLY A 95 4.44 -12.99 -6.95
CA GLY A 95 3.55 -12.18 -7.78
C GLY A 95 4.26 -11.50 -8.95
N VAL A 96 5.50 -11.05 -8.77
CA VAL A 96 6.33 -10.47 -9.83
C VAL A 96 6.80 -11.52 -10.84
N GLU A 97 7.21 -12.71 -10.38
CA GLU A 97 7.60 -13.83 -11.23
C GLU A 97 6.42 -14.31 -12.10
N ILE A 98 5.24 -14.51 -11.48
CA ILE A 98 4.01 -14.86 -12.20
C ILE A 98 3.60 -13.74 -13.16
N GLY A 99 3.71 -12.47 -12.75
CA GLY A 99 3.44 -11.32 -13.61
C GLY A 99 4.35 -11.28 -14.85
N THR A 100 5.61 -11.69 -14.70
CA THR A 100 6.58 -11.83 -15.80
C THR A 100 6.19 -12.98 -16.73
N LEU A 101 5.78 -14.13 -16.17
CA LEU A 101 5.27 -15.26 -16.93
C LEU A 101 4.02 -14.88 -17.75
N ILE A 102 3.03 -14.22 -17.14
CA ILE A 102 1.84 -13.71 -17.83
C ILE A 102 2.26 -12.80 -18.99
N HIS A 103 3.23 -11.91 -18.77
CA HIS A 103 3.69 -11.02 -19.82
C HIS A 103 4.31 -11.77 -21.01
N SER A 104 5.15 -12.77 -20.77
CA SER A 104 5.74 -13.59 -21.82
C SER A 104 4.67 -14.36 -22.60
N LEU A 105 3.68 -14.94 -21.92
CA LEU A 105 2.56 -15.63 -22.58
C LEU A 105 1.67 -14.67 -23.39
N GLN A 106 1.49 -13.43 -22.94
CA GLN A 106 0.77 -12.40 -23.72
C GLN A 106 1.51 -12.04 -25.01
N LEU A 107 2.84 -12.00 -24.99
CA LEU A 107 3.66 -11.78 -26.19
C LEU A 107 3.57 -12.98 -27.13
N GLU A 108 3.72 -14.19 -26.60
CA GLU A 108 3.60 -15.43 -27.38
C GLU A 108 2.22 -15.55 -28.03
N ARG A 109 1.12 -15.26 -27.30
CA ARG A 109 -0.24 -15.19 -27.86
C ARG A 109 -0.31 -14.25 -29.06
N GLY A 110 0.24 -13.04 -28.91
CA GLY A 110 0.18 -12.01 -29.95
C GLY A 110 0.93 -12.42 -31.22
N VAL A 111 2.12 -13.02 -31.07
CA VAL A 111 2.91 -13.50 -32.21
C VAL A 111 2.32 -14.77 -32.80
N SER A 112 1.75 -15.66 -32.00
CA SER A 112 1.04 -16.87 -32.49
C SER A 112 -0.21 -16.50 -33.29
N ALA A 113 -0.97 -15.50 -32.82
CA ALA A 113 -2.12 -14.96 -33.55
C ALA A 113 -1.68 -14.39 -34.91
N LEU A 114 -0.60 -13.60 -34.92
CA LEU A 114 -0.01 -13.05 -36.14
C LEU A 114 0.49 -14.15 -37.09
N TYR A 115 1.14 -15.18 -36.56
CA TYR A 115 1.63 -16.31 -37.35
C TYR A 115 0.49 -17.08 -38.03
N VAL A 116 -0.62 -17.28 -37.31
CA VAL A 116 -1.82 -17.94 -37.85
C VAL A 116 -2.51 -17.10 -38.92
N SER A 117 -2.56 -15.76 -38.75
CA SER A 117 -3.19 -14.86 -39.73
C SER A 117 -2.29 -14.45 -40.90
N ALA A 118 -0.97 -14.69 -40.81
CA ALA A 118 -0.04 -14.26 -41.85
C ALA A 118 -0.17 -15.10 -43.13
N GLU A 119 -0.21 -14.42 -44.28
CA GLU A 119 -0.14 -15.07 -45.59
C GLU A 119 1.20 -15.79 -45.79
N ASP A 120 2.30 -15.12 -45.42
CA ASP A 120 3.65 -15.70 -45.41
C ASP A 120 4.12 -15.97 -43.97
N LYS A 121 3.93 -17.21 -43.54
CA LYS A 121 4.33 -17.71 -42.22
C LYS A 121 5.83 -17.64 -41.97
N THR A 122 6.66 -17.64 -43.03
CA THR A 122 8.13 -17.69 -42.87
C THR A 122 8.68 -16.40 -42.26
N VAL A 123 8.03 -15.26 -42.52
CA VAL A 123 8.44 -13.94 -42.00
C VAL A 123 8.25 -13.85 -40.48
N VAL A 124 7.24 -14.53 -39.93
CA VAL A 124 6.87 -14.46 -38.51
C VAL A 124 7.50 -15.60 -37.70
N TYR A 125 7.93 -16.67 -38.36
CA TYR A 125 8.42 -17.91 -37.73
C TYR A 125 9.56 -17.67 -36.74
N ASP A 126 10.61 -16.93 -37.12
CA ASP A 126 11.75 -16.68 -36.24
C ASP A 126 11.35 -15.87 -35.00
N THR A 127 10.43 -14.93 -35.16
CA THR A 127 9.89 -14.14 -34.04
C THR A 127 9.05 -15.02 -33.11
N LEU A 128 8.27 -15.96 -33.67
CA LEU A 128 7.48 -16.92 -32.90
C LEU A 128 8.37 -17.83 -32.06
N MET A 129 9.41 -18.42 -32.67
CA MET A 129 10.36 -19.28 -31.96
C MET A 129 11.06 -18.53 -30.83
N SER A 130 11.46 -17.27 -31.06
CA SER A 130 12.03 -16.43 -29.99
C SER A 130 11.05 -16.20 -28.84
N GLN A 131 9.74 -16.02 -29.11
CA GLN A 131 8.75 -15.91 -28.04
C GLN A 131 8.55 -17.23 -27.29
N HIS A 132 8.61 -18.38 -27.96
CA HIS A 132 8.55 -19.68 -27.30
C HIS A 132 9.68 -19.86 -26.29
N GLU A 133 10.91 -19.51 -26.65
CA GLU A 133 12.07 -19.56 -25.74
C GLU A 133 11.92 -18.59 -24.58
N ASN A 134 11.41 -17.38 -24.81
CA ASN A 134 11.20 -16.38 -23.76
C ASN A 134 10.14 -16.83 -22.75
N ALA A 135 9.06 -17.44 -23.23
CA ALA A 135 8.04 -18.01 -22.37
C ALA A 135 8.56 -19.22 -21.59
N GLU A 136 9.38 -20.08 -22.19
CA GLU A 136 9.98 -21.22 -21.50
C GLU A 136 10.91 -20.76 -20.37
N LYS A 137 11.78 -19.78 -20.64
CA LYS A 137 12.61 -19.14 -19.59
C LYS A 137 11.75 -18.52 -18.49
N ALA A 138 10.66 -17.84 -18.85
CA ALA A 138 9.76 -17.25 -17.86
C ALA A 138 9.03 -18.30 -17.04
N ILE A 139 8.67 -19.45 -17.65
CA ILE A 139 8.12 -20.59 -16.93
C ILE A 139 9.15 -21.09 -15.94
N GLU A 140 10.42 -21.30 -16.34
CA GLU A 140 11.53 -21.79 -15.52
C GLU A 140 11.95 -20.85 -14.37
N ASN A 141 11.78 -19.54 -14.55
CA ASN A 141 12.15 -18.54 -13.55
C ASN A 141 11.21 -18.48 -12.33
N VAL A 142 10.04 -19.13 -12.40
CA VAL A 142 9.15 -19.25 -11.23
C VAL A 142 9.80 -20.23 -10.23
N ASP A 143 10.49 -19.72 -9.22
CA ASP A 143 11.37 -20.53 -8.34
C ASP A 143 10.61 -21.17 -7.14
N VAL A 144 9.34 -20.83 -6.98
CA VAL A 144 8.50 -21.26 -5.86
C VAL A 144 7.73 -22.54 -6.18
N THR A 145 7.27 -23.25 -5.13
CA THR A 145 6.36 -24.38 -5.26
C THR A 145 5.18 -24.05 -6.16
N TRP A 146 5.06 -24.79 -7.26
CA TRP A 146 3.97 -24.66 -8.23
C TRP A 146 2.65 -25.14 -7.61
N ASP A 147 1.89 -24.22 -7.04
CA ASP A 147 0.63 -24.48 -6.36
C ASP A 147 -0.49 -23.63 -6.97
N LEU A 148 -0.88 -23.98 -8.19
CA LEU A 148 -1.97 -23.30 -8.87
C LEU A 148 -3.30 -23.54 -8.14
N PRO A 149 -4.14 -22.50 -7.96
CA PRO A 149 -5.44 -22.61 -7.32
C PRO A 149 -6.30 -23.74 -7.88
N THR A 150 -6.79 -24.62 -7.02
CA THR A 150 -7.86 -25.55 -7.35
C THR A 150 -9.19 -24.81 -7.21
N THR A 151 -9.75 -24.28 -8.30
CA THR A 151 -11.11 -23.71 -8.25
C THR A 151 -12.14 -24.82 -8.44
N ALA A 152 -13.24 -24.80 -7.67
CA ALA A 152 -14.29 -25.84 -7.75
C ALA A 152 -14.96 -25.97 -9.13
N ALA A 153 -14.81 -24.95 -10.00
CA ALA A 153 -15.31 -24.96 -11.37
C ALA A 153 -14.38 -25.66 -12.36
N ASN A 154 -13.07 -25.72 -12.07
CA ASN A 154 -12.04 -26.28 -12.93
C ASN A 154 -11.09 -27.10 -12.04
N GLN A 155 -11.25 -28.43 -12.01
CA GLN A 155 -10.19 -29.31 -11.51
C GLN A 155 -8.87 -28.85 -12.13
N THR A 156 -7.81 -28.72 -11.34
CA THR A 156 -6.51 -28.20 -11.80
C THR A 156 -6.11 -28.91 -13.09
N ASP A 157 -6.27 -28.25 -14.24
CA ASP A 157 -5.81 -28.78 -15.52
C ASP A 157 -4.27 -28.91 -15.50
N PHE A 158 -3.61 -28.12 -14.63
CA PHE A 158 -2.16 -28.02 -14.53
C PHE A 158 -1.65 -28.18 -13.08
N PRO A 159 -1.82 -29.36 -12.45
CA PRO A 159 -1.40 -29.58 -11.07
C PRO A 159 0.13 -29.50 -10.89
N THR A 160 0.89 -29.56 -11.99
CA THR A 160 2.35 -29.44 -11.97
C THR A 160 2.82 -28.47 -13.05
N ARG A 161 3.99 -27.87 -12.83
CA ARG A 161 4.70 -27.10 -13.86
C ARG A 161 4.83 -27.89 -15.16
N GLN A 162 5.13 -29.19 -15.06
CA GLN A 162 5.27 -30.05 -16.23
C GLN A 162 3.98 -30.15 -17.03
N SER A 163 2.84 -30.38 -16.37
CA SER A 163 1.55 -30.43 -17.06
C SER A 163 1.18 -29.10 -17.74
N PHE A 164 1.57 -27.97 -17.15
CA PHE A 164 1.41 -26.65 -17.75
C PHE A 164 2.26 -26.52 -19.02
N THR A 165 3.56 -26.83 -18.92
CA THR A 165 4.49 -26.79 -20.05
C THR A 165 4.08 -27.74 -21.17
N ASP A 166 3.69 -28.97 -20.84
CA ASP A 166 3.24 -29.97 -21.81
C ASP A 166 2.01 -29.50 -22.58
N SER A 167 1.09 -28.79 -21.91
CA SER A 167 -0.10 -28.25 -22.57
C SER A 167 0.23 -27.16 -23.59
N ILE A 168 1.17 -26.29 -23.25
CA ILE A 168 1.66 -25.23 -24.14
C ILE A 168 2.41 -25.88 -25.31
N LEU A 169 3.27 -26.86 -25.05
CA LEU A 169 4.03 -27.55 -26.09
C LEU A 169 3.11 -28.22 -27.11
N ARG A 170 2.10 -28.97 -26.64
CA ARG A 170 1.08 -29.58 -27.53
C ARG A 170 0.38 -28.53 -28.38
N PHE A 171 0.01 -27.39 -27.78
CA PHE A 171 -0.63 -26.32 -28.53
C PHE A 171 0.31 -25.66 -29.55
N ARG A 172 1.59 -25.49 -29.24
CA ARG A 172 2.62 -25.00 -30.19
C ARG A 172 2.75 -25.94 -31.39
N GLU A 173 2.74 -27.25 -31.16
CA GLU A 173 2.74 -28.26 -32.22
C GLU A 173 1.50 -28.17 -33.12
N GLU A 174 0.32 -27.88 -32.54
CA GLU A 174 -0.90 -27.62 -33.31
C GLU A 174 -0.79 -26.34 -34.15
N VAL A 175 -0.23 -25.26 -33.61
CA VAL A 175 -0.09 -23.96 -34.30
C VAL A 175 0.89 -24.03 -35.48
N VAL A 176 2.01 -24.73 -35.32
CA VAL A 176 3.04 -24.88 -36.37
C VAL A 176 2.74 -26.06 -37.31
N GLY A 177 1.87 -26.98 -36.88
CA GLY A 177 1.51 -28.18 -37.62
C GLY A 177 0.87 -27.91 -38.97
N ILE A 178 1.31 -28.63 -40.00
CA ILE A 178 0.86 -28.45 -41.39
C ILE A 178 -0.60 -28.89 -41.61
N ASN A 179 -1.13 -29.78 -40.78
CA ASN A 179 -2.42 -30.44 -40.98
C ASN A 179 -3.57 -29.93 -40.09
N VAL A 180 -3.34 -28.90 -39.28
CA VAL A 180 -4.33 -28.38 -38.33
C VAL A 180 -4.65 -26.92 -38.67
N ASN A 181 -5.90 -26.64 -39.03
CA ASN A 181 -6.36 -25.28 -39.26
C ASN A 181 -6.72 -24.63 -37.91
N VAL A 182 -5.70 -24.19 -37.17
CA VAL A 182 -5.90 -23.43 -35.92
C VAL A 182 -6.41 -22.04 -36.27
N THR A 183 -7.52 -21.60 -35.66
CA THR A 183 -8.03 -20.23 -35.83
C THR A 183 -7.37 -19.28 -34.85
N VAL A 184 -7.31 -17.99 -35.20
CA VAL A 184 -6.77 -16.98 -34.27
C VAL A 184 -7.60 -16.89 -32.99
N GLU A 185 -8.92 -17.03 -33.10
CA GLU A 185 -9.81 -17.11 -31.92
C GLU A 185 -9.37 -18.23 -30.97
N ARG A 186 -9.04 -19.42 -31.50
CA ARG A 186 -8.56 -20.54 -30.69
C ARG A 186 -7.23 -20.23 -30.01
N VAL A 187 -6.29 -19.59 -30.71
CA VAL A 187 -5.03 -19.11 -30.11
C VAL A 187 -5.30 -18.15 -28.96
N VAL A 188 -6.13 -17.14 -29.19
CA VAL A 188 -6.46 -16.14 -28.17
C VAL A 188 -7.10 -16.81 -26.97
N GLN A 189 -8.12 -17.66 -27.16
CA GLN A 189 -8.80 -18.37 -26.07
C GLN A 189 -7.84 -19.25 -25.26
N PHE A 190 -6.97 -20.03 -25.93
CA PHE A 190 -6.03 -20.90 -25.25
C PHE A 190 -5.11 -20.13 -24.30
N TYR A 191 -4.38 -19.13 -24.81
CA TYR A 191 -3.45 -18.36 -23.98
C TYR A 191 -4.17 -17.47 -22.95
N SER A 192 -5.34 -16.92 -23.27
CA SER A 192 -6.10 -16.12 -22.30
C SER A 192 -6.56 -16.96 -21.11
N SER A 193 -6.99 -18.21 -21.35
CA SER A 193 -7.33 -19.13 -20.26
C SER A 193 -6.14 -19.45 -19.36
N LEU A 194 -4.92 -19.53 -19.90
CA LEU A 194 -3.69 -19.72 -19.11
C LEU A 194 -3.40 -18.48 -18.26
N ASN A 195 -3.49 -17.28 -18.86
CA ASN A 195 -3.29 -16.02 -18.14
C ASN A 195 -4.31 -15.84 -17.02
N GLU A 196 -5.59 -16.13 -17.24
CA GLU A 196 -6.64 -16.06 -16.21
C GLU A 196 -6.33 -16.96 -15.00
N ARG A 197 -5.82 -18.17 -15.23
CA ARG A 197 -5.38 -19.07 -14.14
C ARG A 197 -4.19 -18.53 -13.36
N LEU A 198 -3.20 -17.96 -14.06
CA LEU A 198 -2.04 -17.33 -13.42
C LEU A 198 -2.44 -16.08 -12.63
N ILE A 199 -3.39 -15.29 -13.13
CA ILE A 199 -3.96 -14.15 -12.41
C ILE A 199 -4.70 -14.62 -11.15
N ALA A 200 -5.50 -15.68 -11.25
CA ALA A 200 -6.16 -16.27 -10.09
C ALA A 200 -5.17 -16.77 -9.03
N TRP A 201 -4.01 -17.29 -9.46
CA TRP A 201 -2.93 -17.68 -8.54
C TRP A 201 -2.39 -16.50 -7.76
N ILE A 202 -2.11 -15.38 -8.42
CA ILE A 202 -1.69 -14.14 -7.75
C ILE A 202 -2.76 -13.70 -6.73
N VAL A 203 -4.05 -13.77 -7.07
CA VAL A 203 -5.14 -13.38 -6.14
C VAL A 203 -5.19 -14.28 -4.92
N GLN A 204 -5.08 -15.60 -5.10
CA GLN A 204 -5.06 -16.53 -3.98
C GLN A 204 -3.84 -16.28 -3.09
N ASP A 205 -2.66 -16.12 -3.69
CA ASP A 205 -1.42 -15.84 -2.96
C ASP A 205 -1.53 -14.55 -2.12
N ILE A 206 -2.09 -13.48 -2.70
CA ILE A 206 -2.37 -12.22 -2.01
C ILE A 206 -3.41 -12.41 -0.88
N THR A 207 -4.42 -13.27 -1.07
CA THR A 207 -5.50 -13.50 -0.08
C THR A 207 -5.03 -14.36 1.10
N ASP A 208 -4.20 -15.37 0.84
CA ASP A 208 -3.68 -16.28 1.86
C ASP A 208 -2.61 -15.59 2.73
N SER A 209 -1.84 -14.70 2.12
CA SER A 209 -0.92 -13.84 2.82
C SER A 209 -1.71 -12.77 3.59
N LYS A 210 -1.57 -12.75 4.93
CA LYS A 210 -2.26 -11.78 5.82
C LYS A 210 -1.63 -10.39 5.72
N ILE A 211 -1.58 -9.86 4.50
CA ILE A 211 -0.85 -8.67 4.13
C ILE A 211 -1.62 -7.47 4.63
N GLY A 212 -1.23 -6.89 5.78
CA GLY A 212 -1.92 -5.71 6.34
C GLY A 212 -1.87 -4.49 5.41
N HIS A 213 -0.80 -3.69 5.50
CA HIS A 213 -0.73 -2.37 4.84
C HIS A 213 -0.41 -2.39 3.33
N MET A 214 0.08 -3.52 2.78
CA MET A 214 0.44 -3.61 1.36
C MET A 214 -0.66 -4.26 0.49
N TRP A 215 -1.76 -4.69 1.11
CA TRP A 215 -2.89 -5.31 0.41
C TRP A 215 -3.45 -4.39 -0.67
N GLU A 216 -3.61 -3.09 -0.38
CA GLU A 216 -4.10 -2.11 -1.36
C GLU A 216 -3.19 -2.03 -2.59
N THR A 217 -1.87 -1.99 -2.38
CA THR A 217 -0.88 -2.00 -3.47
C THR A 217 -0.96 -3.29 -4.29
N LEU A 218 -1.13 -4.44 -3.65
CA LEU A 218 -1.22 -5.71 -4.35
C LEU A 218 -2.54 -5.88 -5.12
N VAL A 219 -3.66 -5.44 -4.55
CA VAL A 219 -4.94 -5.42 -5.24
C VAL A 219 -4.90 -4.47 -6.45
N SER A 220 -4.29 -3.29 -6.31
CA SER A 220 -4.11 -2.38 -7.46
C SER A 220 -3.20 -2.96 -8.54
N TYR A 221 -2.13 -3.68 -8.16
CA TYR A 221 -1.30 -4.43 -9.10
C TYR A 221 -2.09 -5.54 -9.81
N HIS A 222 -2.90 -6.31 -9.08
CA HIS A 222 -3.79 -7.30 -9.67
C HIS A 222 -4.77 -6.67 -10.68
N MET A 223 -5.44 -5.56 -10.31
CA MET A 223 -6.36 -4.86 -11.20
C MET A 223 -5.65 -4.33 -12.46
N LEU A 224 -4.40 -3.89 -12.33
CA LEU A 224 -3.58 -3.51 -13.47
C LEU A 224 -3.29 -4.71 -14.40
N ILE A 225 -2.93 -5.87 -13.86
CA ILE A 225 -2.70 -7.09 -14.66
C ILE A 225 -3.99 -7.50 -15.39
N VAL A 226 -5.13 -7.53 -14.70
CA VAL A 226 -6.44 -7.84 -15.30
C VAL A 226 -6.76 -6.87 -16.43
N SER A 227 -6.56 -5.57 -16.20
CA SER A 227 -6.80 -4.53 -17.21
C SER A 227 -5.90 -4.72 -18.44
N LYS A 228 -4.61 -5.04 -18.23
CA LYS A 228 -3.67 -5.34 -19.30
C LYS A 228 -4.09 -6.58 -20.09
N GLU A 229 -4.59 -7.61 -19.41
CA GLU A 229 -5.05 -8.83 -20.06
C GLU A 229 -6.29 -8.59 -20.92
N GLN A 230 -7.30 -7.89 -20.40
CA GLN A 230 -8.51 -7.54 -21.16
C GLN A 230 -8.17 -6.69 -22.40
N ALA A 231 -7.33 -5.66 -22.24
CA ALA A 231 -6.84 -4.87 -23.37
C ALA A 231 -6.04 -5.73 -24.39
N GLY A 232 -5.30 -6.73 -23.90
CA GLY A 232 -4.57 -7.68 -24.74
C GLY A 232 -5.49 -8.60 -25.56
N VAL A 233 -6.59 -9.06 -24.96
CA VAL A 233 -7.64 -9.83 -25.64
C VAL A 233 -8.36 -8.98 -26.69
N GLU A 234 -8.77 -7.76 -26.33
CA GLU A 234 -9.40 -6.81 -27.26
C GLU A 234 -8.50 -6.51 -28.46
N ARG A 235 -7.20 -6.27 -28.23
CA ARG A 235 -6.23 -6.05 -29.30
C ARG A 235 -6.12 -7.26 -30.23
N ALA A 236 -6.09 -8.48 -29.67
CA ALA A 236 -5.95 -9.70 -30.47
C ALA A 236 -7.19 -9.94 -31.35
N LEU A 237 -8.39 -9.84 -30.77
CA LEU A 237 -9.66 -9.93 -31.50
C LEU A 237 -9.86 -8.78 -32.49
N GLY A 238 -9.39 -7.58 -32.15
CA GLY A 238 -9.40 -6.44 -33.05
C GLY A 238 -8.48 -6.66 -34.24
N SER A 239 -7.26 -7.17 -34.01
CA SER A 239 -6.31 -7.43 -35.09
C SER A 239 -6.82 -8.49 -36.08
N THR A 240 -7.57 -9.49 -35.61
CA THR A 240 -8.19 -10.47 -36.51
C THR A 240 -9.29 -9.85 -37.35
N PHE A 241 -10.14 -9.02 -36.74
CA PHE A 241 -11.25 -8.38 -37.45
C PHE A 241 -10.78 -7.46 -38.58
N TYR A 242 -9.64 -6.78 -38.42
CA TYR A 242 -9.07 -5.89 -39.45
C TYR A 242 -8.07 -6.58 -40.41
N ALA A 243 -7.72 -7.84 -40.14
CA ALA A 243 -6.84 -8.63 -41.02
C ALA A 243 -7.62 -9.44 -42.08
N GLU A 244 -8.91 -9.71 -41.84
CA GLU A 244 -9.86 -10.25 -42.82
C GLU A 244 -10.41 -9.16 -43.75
#